data_AF-A0A101QJZ3-F1
#
_entry.id   AF-A0A101QJZ3-F1
#
_cell.length_a   1.000
_cell.length_b   1.000
_cell.length_c   1.000
_cell.angle_alpha   90.00
_cell.angle_beta   90.00
_cell.angle_gamma   90.00
#
_symmetry.space_group_name_H-M   'P 1'
#
loop_
_entity.id
_entity.type
_entity.pdbx_description
1 polymer ?
#
loop_
_entity_poly.entity_id
_entity_poly.type
_entity_poly.pdbx_seq_one_letter_code
_entity_poly.pdbx_strand_id
1 'polypeptide(L)'
;MDRETVGGAVLLHRIDGRVPDVLRLAAATIGTGAVRRTATVGGNIVGSTLRCLLPAALVLDARATVLETDGVREADLAEVVAKRPVLIGLRWRTPAASAYRKLPGEAGGAPPLVVASALHAGQGAPDRVRVAVRDGYEVLGGTAPGDAGADETLDALRRTALGELPAAAWDVVRPQVVGLLESRGTD
;
A
#
# COMPACT_ATOMS: atom_id res chain seq x y z
N MET A 1 10.13 -8.90 -12.42
CA MET A 1 9.44 -7.65 -12.04
C MET A 1 9.05 -7.04 -13.34
N ASP A 2 7.75 -7.02 -13.58
CA ASP A 2 7.18 -6.35 -14.73
C ASP A 2 6.35 -5.17 -14.20
N ARG A 3 5.76 -4.39 -15.10
CA ARG A 3 5.02 -3.17 -14.73
C ARG A 3 3.93 -3.41 -13.68
N GLU A 4 3.36 -4.60 -13.67
CA GLU A 4 2.19 -4.97 -12.87
C GLU A 4 2.43 -6.19 -11.97
N THR A 5 3.68 -6.66 -11.83
CA THR A 5 4.00 -7.84 -11.01
C THR A 5 5.32 -7.74 -10.24
N VAL A 6 5.36 -8.28 -9.02
CA VAL A 6 6.60 -8.53 -8.27
C VAL A 6 6.59 -9.91 -7.63
N GLY A 7 7.70 -10.65 -7.75
CA GLY A 7 7.85 -11.95 -7.11
C GLY A 7 8.11 -11.82 -5.61
N GLY A 8 7.61 -12.77 -4.82
CA GLY A 8 7.78 -12.81 -3.37
C GLY A 8 9.24 -12.95 -2.93
N ALA A 9 10.09 -13.60 -3.73
CA ALA A 9 11.52 -13.73 -3.47
C ALA A 9 12.36 -12.51 -3.89
N VAL A 10 11.75 -11.49 -4.51
CA VAL A 10 12.47 -10.27 -4.91
C VAL A 10 12.95 -9.54 -3.65
N LEU A 11 14.24 -9.23 -3.62
CA LEU A 11 14.85 -8.45 -2.55
C LEU A 11 14.40 -6.98 -2.61
N LEU A 12 14.13 -6.37 -1.46
CA LEU A 12 13.59 -5.01 -1.39
C LEU A 12 14.50 -3.97 -2.07
N HIS A 13 15.81 -4.12 -1.98
CA HIS A 13 16.75 -3.20 -2.63
C HIS A 13 16.74 -3.28 -4.17
N ARG A 14 16.12 -4.31 -4.76
CA ARG A 14 16.00 -4.48 -6.22
C ARG A 14 14.73 -3.85 -6.78
N ILE A 15 13.80 -3.40 -5.92
CA ILE A 15 12.60 -2.70 -6.37
C ILE A 15 13.02 -1.35 -6.94
N ASP A 16 12.73 -1.14 -8.22
CA ASP A 16 13.17 0.02 -9.00
C ASP A 16 11.99 0.73 -9.70
N GLY A 17 12.29 1.62 -10.65
CA GLY A 17 11.29 2.43 -11.36
C GLY A 17 10.32 1.66 -12.26
N ARG A 18 10.43 0.32 -12.37
CA ARG A 18 9.48 -0.49 -13.14
C ARG A 18 8.16 -0.74 -12.42
N VAL A 19 8.15 -0.67 -11.10
CA VAL A 19 6.92 -0.80 -10.29
C VAL A 19 6.35 0.58 -9.94
N PRO A 20 5.07 0.70 -9.54
CA PRO A 20 4.49 1.96 -9.10
C PRO A 20 5.27 2.61 -7.96
N ASP A 21 5.30 3.94 -7.98
CA ASP A 21 6.03 4.77 -7.03
C ASP A 21 5.72 4.43 -5.57
N VAL A 22 4.46 4.15 -5.23
CA VAL A 22 4.06 3.76 -3.87
C VAL A 22 4.80 2.51 -3.36
N LEU A 23 5.05 1.50 -4.19
CA LEU A 23 5.83 0.31 -3.82
C LEU A 23 7.33 0.63 -3.73
N ARG A 24 7.86 1.39 -4.70
CA ARG A 24 9.27 1.78 -4.72
C ARG A 24 9.64 2.62 -3.49
N LEU A 25 8.83 3.63 -3.18
CA LEU A 25 9.02 4.51 -2.04
C LEU A 25 8.85 3.76 -0.71
N ALA A 26 7.85 2.87 -0.61
CA ALA A 26 7.72 2.00 0.56
C ALA A 26 8.97 1.14 0.76
N ALA A 27 9.42 0.46 -0.29
CA ALA A 27 10.62 -0.39 -0.26
C ALA A 27 11.87 0.39 0.18
N ALA A 28 12.07 1.60 -0.34
CA ALA A 28 13.22 2.44 -0.04
C ALA A 28 13.32 2.87 1.44
N THR A 29 12.20 2.91 2.16
CA THR A 29 12.14 3.35 3.57
C THR A 29 12.17 2.20 4.59
N ILE A 30 12.28 0.95 4.14
CA ILE A 30 12.32 -0.23 5.01
C ILE A 30 13.73 -0.45 5.52
N GLY A 31 13.88 -0.46 6.85
CA GLY A 31 15.14 -0.77 7.53
C GLY A 31 16.33 0.05 7.05
N THR A 32 17.52 -0.43 7.34
CA THR A 32 18.76 0.10 6.77
C THR A 32 19.01 -0.49 5.37
N GLY A 33 19.99 0.04 4.65
CA GLY A 33 20.43 -0.54 3.39
C GLY A 33 20.87 -2.01 3.52
N ALA A 34 21.43 -2.41 4.66
CA ALA A 34 21.79 -3.80 4.94
C ALA A 34 20.55 -4.70 5.03
N VAL A 35 19.51 -4.25 5.73
CA VAL A 35 18.23 -4.99 5.82
C VAL A 35 17.61 -5.17 4.43
N ARG A 36 17.59 -4.12 3.60
CA ARG A 36 16.97 -4.21 2.25
C ARG A 36 17.70 -5.16 1.30
N ARG A 37 18.98 -5.46 1.55
CA ARG A 37 19.77 -6.40 0.75
C ARG A 37 19.45 -7.87 1.04
N THR A 38 18.73 -8.16 2.12
CA THR A 38 18.36 -9.53 2.50
C THR A 38 16.85 -9.73 2.62
N ALA A 39 16.10 -8.67 2.95
CA ALA A 39 14.66 -8.73 3.04
C ALA A 39 14.02 -8.92 1.65
N THR A 40 13.01 -9.79 1.56
CA THR A 40 12.23 -10.05 0.35
C THR A 40 10.83 -9.42 0.45
N VAL A 41 10.14 -9.28 -0.68
CA VAL A 41 8.74 -8.83 -0.72
C VAL A 41 7.84 -9.74 0.11
N GLY A 42 7.92 -11.05 -0.10
CA GLY A 42 7.15 -12.05 0.66
C GLY A 42 7.50 -12.05 2.13
N GLY A 43 8.78 -11.96 2.47
CA GLY A 43 9.23 -11.85 3.85
C GLY A 43 8.72 -10.58 4.53
N ASN A 44 8.58 -9.47 3.80
CA ASN A 44 8.02 -8.24 4.37
C ASN A 44 6.49 -8.28 4.54
N ILE A 45 5.75 -8.77 3.55
CA ILE A 45 4.28 -8.83 3.59
C ILE A 45 3.79 -9.88 4.59
N VAL A 46 4.35 -11.08 4.54
CA VAL A 46 3.89 -12.25 5.31
C VAL A 46 4.65 -12.39 6.63
N GLY A 47 5.98 -12.26 6.58
CA GLY A 47 6.87 -12.63 7.67
C GLY A 47 7.16 -11.50 8.68
N SER A 48 7.03 -10.24 8.28
CA SER A 48 7.30 -9.10 9.16
C SER A 48 6.08 -8.76 10.01
N THR A 49 6.27 -8.46 11.29
CA THR A 49 5.20 -7.91 12.14
C THR A 49 4.78 -6.50 11.68
N LEU A 50 5.71 -5.72 11.12
CA LEU A 50 5.46 -4.34 10.70
C LEU A 50 4.86 -4.18 9.31
N ARG A 51 5.01 -5.19 8.45
CA ARG A 51 4.40 -5.29 7.12
C ARG A 51 4.47 -4.01 6.31
N CYS A 52 5.65 -3.38 6.26
CA CYS A 52 5.80 -2.02 5.73
C CYS A 52 5.39 -1.87 4.24
N LEU A 53 5.39 -2.94 3.45
CA LEU A 53 4.90 -2.96 2.08
C LEU A 53 3.37 -3.15 1.97
N LEU A 54 2.71 -3.61 3.03
CA LEU A 54 1.28 -3.96 2.99
C LEU A 54 0.39 -2.74 2.64
N PRO A 55 0.59 -1.54 3.23
CA PRO A 55 -0.18 -0.37 2.80
C PRO A 55 -0.04 -0.08 1.30
N ALA A 56 1.17 -0.17 0.75
CA ALA A 56 1.41 0.04 -0.67
C ALA A 56 0.73 -1.02 -1.55
N ALA A 57 0.76 -2.29 -1.14
CA ALA A 57 0.09 -3.38 -1.86
C ALA A 57 -1.45 -3.24 -1.82
N LEU A 58 -2.01 -2.82 -0.68
CA LEU A 58 -3.45 -2.62 -0.51
C LEU A 58 -3.99 -1.51 -1.41
N VAL A 59 -3.31 -0.36 -1.49
CA VAL A 59 -3.78 0.75 -2.33
C VAL A 59 -3.66 0.46 -3.82
N LEU A 60 -2.79 -0.46 -4.21
CA LEU A 60 -2.70 -0.96 -5.59
C LEU A 60 -3.77 -2.01 -5.93
N ASP A 61 -4.65 -2.35 -4.99
CA ASP A 61 -5.62 -3.45 -5.15
C ASP A 61 -4.92 -4.76 -5.52
N ALA A 62 -3.74 -5.01 -4.93
CA ALA A 62 -2.90 -6.11 -5.34
C ALA A 62 -3.51 -7.47 -4.94
N ARG A 63 -3.41 -8.44 -5.86
CA ARG A 63 -3.73 -9.85 -5.63
C ARG A 63 -2.44 -10.62 -5.40
N ALA A 64 -2.48 -11.55 -4.47
CA ALA A 64 -1.35 -12.40 -4.14
C ALA A 64 -1.47 -13.76 -4.80
N THR A 65 -0.37 -14.25 -5.39
CA THR A 65 -0.21 -15.66 -5.72
C THR A 65 0.51 -16.33 -4.57
N VAL A 66 -0.07 -17.40 -4.04
CA VAL A 66 0.44 -18.10 -2.85
C VAL A 66 0.60 -19.59 -3.12
N LEU A 67 1.53 -20.22 -2.40
CA LEU A 67 1.68 -21.66 -2.34
C LEU A 67 1.13 -22.18 -1.01
N GLU A 68 0.19 -23.10 -1.11
CA GLU A 68 -0.41 -23.84 -0.01
C GLU A 68 -0.24 -25.35 -0.23
N THR A 69 -0.76 -26.17 0.69
CA THR A 69 -0.64 -27.63 0.64
C THR A 69 -1.35 -28.27 -0.55
N ASP A 70 -2.41 -27.64 -1.06
CA ASP A 70 -3.23 -28.07 -2.19
C ASP A 70 -2.74 -27.51 -3.54
N GLY A 71 -1.76 -26.59 -3.51
CA GLY A 71 -1.09 -26.08 -4.69
C GLY A 71 -0.95 -24.55 -4.72
N VAL A 72 -0.85 -24.01 -5.93
CA VAL A 72 -0.72 -22.57 -6.17
C VAL A 72 -2.08 -21.97 -6.47
N ARG A 73 -2.43 -20.89 -5.78
CA ARG A 73 -3.68 -20.16 -6.02
C ARG A 73 -3.54 -18.67 -5.80
N GLU A 74 -4.56 -17.94 -6.22
CA GLU A 74 -4.71 -16.52 -5.88
C GLU A 74 -5.38 -16.35 -4.51
N ALA A 75 -5.02 -15.28 -3.80
CA ALA A 75 -5.53 -14.92 -2.49
C ALA A 75 -5.60 -13.39 -2.33
N ASP A 76 -6.52 -12.96 -1.46
CA ASP A 76 -6.59 -11.60 -0.98
C ASP A 76 -5.53 -11.31 0.07
N LEU A 77 -5.02 -10.08 0.12
CA LEU A 77 -3.98 -9.69 1.08
C LEU A 77 -4.43 -9.88 2.54
N ALA A 78 -5.71 -9.70 2.85
CA ALA A 78 -6.25 -9.99 4.18
C ALA A 78 -6.08 -11.47 4.57
N GLU A 79 -6.37 -12.38 3.63
CA GLU A 79 -6.17 -13.81 3.82
C GLU A 79 -4.68 -14.14 3.97
N VAL A 80 -3.82 -13.56 3.12
CA VAL A 80 -2.37 -13.75 3.18
C VAL A 80 -1.77 -13.32 4.52
N VAL A 81 -2.23 -12.20 5.07
CA VAL A 81 -1.76 -11.72 6.38
C VAL A 81 -2.26 -12.61 7.52
N ALA A 82 -3.49 -13.12 7.43
CA ALA A 82 -4.09 -13.98 8.43
C ALA A 82 -3.46 -15.38 8.46
N LYS A 83 -3.34 -16.04 7.30
CA LYS A 83 -2.91 -17.43 7.17
C LYS A 83 -1.40 -17.60 7.00
N ARG A 84 -0.72 -16.53 6.59
CA ARG A 84 0.73 -16.48 6.35
C ARG A 84 1.26 -17.61 5.42
N PRO A 85 0.66 -17.82 4.24
CA PRO A 85 1.15 -18.80 3.28
C PRO A 85 2.48 -18.33 2.67
N VAL A 86 3.14 -19.20 1.89
CA VAL A 86 4.31 -18.79 1.10
C VAL A 86 3.86 -17.88 -0.03
N LEU A 87 4.27 -16.61 -0.01
CA LEU A 87 3.97 -15.66 -1.08
C LEU A 87 4.86 -15.92 -2.30
N ILE A 88 4.27 -16.32 -3.42
CA ILE A 88 4.95 -16.48 -4.71
C ILE A 88 5.12 -15.12 -5.39
N GLY A 89 4.10 -14.26 -5.34
CA GLY A 89 4.14 -12.95 -5.99
C GLY A 89 2.91 -12.10 -5.74
N LEU A 90 3.00 -10.85 -6.18
CA LEU A 90 1.92 -9.88 -6.20
C LEU A 90 1.68 -9.44 -7.64
N ARG A 91 0.41 -9.25 -7.99
CA ARG A 91 -0.01 -8.56 -9.21
C ARG A 91 -0.97 -7.43 -8.87
N TRP A 92 -0.95 -6.35 -9.63
CA TRP A 92 -1.84 -5.20 -9.42
C TRP A 92 -2.29 -4.60 -10.74
N ARG A 93 -3.17 -3.61 -10.66
CA ARG A 93 -3.49 -2.72 -11.77
C ARG A 93 -2.67 -1.44 -11.65
N THR A 94 -2.09 -0.98 -12.75
CA THR A 94 -1.33 0.28 -12.76
C THR A 94 -2.25 1.44 -12.34
N PRO A 95 -1.95 2.16 -11.24
CA PRO A 95 -2.75 3.32 -10.84
C PRO A 95 -2.46 4.51 -11.76
N ALA A 96 -3.41 5.44 -11.87
CA ALA A 96 -3.21 6.71 -12.57
C ALA A 96 -2.20 7.59 -11.82
N ALA A 97 -2.30 7.62 -10.49
CA ALA A 97 -1.36 8.30 -9.60
C ALA A 97 -1.23 7.54 -8.27
N SER A 98 -0.09 7.67 -7.60
CA SER A 98 0.11 7.07 -6.28
C SER A 98 1.04 7.91 -5.41
N ALA A 99 0.83 7.87 -4.11
CA ALA A 99 1.62 8.60 -3.15
C ALA A 99 1.94 7.74 -1.92
N TYR A 100 3.10 7.98 -1.33
CA TYR A 100 3.58 7.29 -0.14
C TYR A 100 4.22 8.28 0.81
N ARG A 101 3.88 8.19 2.09
CA ARG A 101 4.50 8.98 3.15
C ARG A 101 4.70 8.13 4.38
N LYS A 102 5.91 8.15 4.92
CA LYS A 102 6.25 7.57 6.22
C LYS A 102 6.74 8.71 7.11
N LEU A 103 6.12 8.88 8.26
CA LEU A 103 6.58 9.89 9.21
C LEU A 103 7.92 9.48 9.84
N PRO A 104 8.71 10.44 10.33
CA PRO A 104 9.85 10.14 11.18
C PRO A 104 9.40 9.33 12.40
N GLY A 105 10.24 8.38 12.83
CA GLY A 105 10.05 7.64 14.07
C GLY A 105 11.22 7.89 15.02
N GLU A 106 10.95 7.81 16.31
CA GLU A 106 11.97 7.89 17.34
C GLU A 106 12.72 6.56 17.48
N ALA A 107 14.02 6.62 17.80
CA ALA A 107 14.80 5.41 18.05
C ALA A 107 14.24 4.66 19.27
N GLY A 108 13.83 3.40 19.09
CA GLY A 108 13.19 2.61 20.14
C GLY A 108 11.73 2.96 20.42
N GLY A 109 11.17 3.95 19.73
CA GLY A 109 9.77 4.36 19.86
C GLY A 109 8.80 3.44 19.10
N ALA A 110 7.52 3.79 19.15
CA ALA A 110 6.49 3.10 18.40
C ALA A 110 6.77 3.16 16.87
N PRO A 111 6.30 2.16 16.09
CA PRO A 111 6.43 2.21 14.65
C PRO A 111 5.80 3.49 14.08
N PRO A 112 6.50 4.24 13.21
CA PRO A 112 5.97 5.50 12.71
C PRO A 112 4.75 5.29 11.81
N LEU A 113 3.88 6.29 11.74
CA LEU A 113 2.75 6.32 10.82
C LEU A 113 3.22 6.16 9.37
N VAL A 114 2.53 5.33 8.61
CA VAL A 114 2.70 5.21 7.15
C VAL A 114 1.35 5.47 6.50
N VAL A 115 1.32 6.29 5.47
CA VAL A 115 0.16 6.53 4.62
C VAL A 115 0.55 6.23 3.17
N ALA A 116 -0.16 5.28 2.58
CA ALA A 116 -0.13 5.00 1.16
C ALA A 116 -1.47 5.38 0.54
N SER A 117 -1.45 5.86 -0.70
CA SER A 117 -2.67 6.16 -1.44
C SER A 117 -2.45 6.00 -2.94
N ALA A 118 -3.53 5.68 -3.65
CA ALA A 118 -3.52 5.55 -5.11
C ALA A 118 -4.88 5.93 -5.70
N LEU A 119 -4.83 6.61 -6.85
CA LEU A 119 -5.96 6.89 -7.71
C LEU A 119 -5.99 5.86 -8.84
N HIS A 120 -7.12 5.18 -8.99
CA HIS A 120 -7.37 4.22 -10.05
C HIS A 120 -8.41 4.77 -11.02
N ALA A 121 -8.02 4.87 -12.30
CA ALA A 121 -8.94 5.20 -13.37
C ALA A 121 -9.99 4.09 -13.51
N GLY A 122 -11.26 4.46 -13.50
CA GLY A 122 -12.32 3.48 -13.67
C GLY A 122 -12.43 3.05 -15.14
N GLN A 123 -12.18 1.77 -15.42
CA GLN A 123 -12.31 1.19 -16.76
C GLN A 123 -13.80 0.98 -17.11
N GLY A 124 -14.54 2.07 -17.37
CA GLY A 124 -16.00 2.06 -17.53
C GLY A 124 -16.78 2.12 -16.20
N ALA A 125 -16.08 2.44 -15.10
CA ALA A 125 -16.64 2.71 -13.79
C ALA A 125 -16.16 4.09 -13.32
N PRO A 126 -16.70 4.65 -12.22
CA PRO A 126 -16.13 5.84 -11.61
C PRO A 126 -14.72 5.58 -11.08
N ASP A 127 -13.88 6.63 -11.10
CA ASP A 127 -12.56 6.61 -10.49
C ASP A 127 -12.62 6.24 -9.01
N ARG A 128 -11.54 5.66 -8.51
CA ARG A 128 -11.45 5.22 -7.11
C ARG A 128 -10.16 5.71 -6.47
N VAL A 129 -10.29 6.37 -5.32
CA VAL A 129 -9.17 6.61 -4.41
C VAL A 129 -9.12 5.48 -3.40
N ARG A 130 -7.95 4.87 -3.27
CA ARG A 130 -7.65 3.88 -2.24
C ARG A 130 -6.60 4.45 -1.30
N VAL A 131 -6.83 4.32 0.00
CA VAL A 131 -5.91 4.77 1.06
C VAL A 131 -5.68 3.61 2.02
N ALA A 132 -4.43 3.41 2.42
CA ALA A 132 -4.08 2.48 3.48
C ALA A 132 -3.11 3.15 4.45
N VAL A 133 -3.41 3.03 5.74
CA VAL A 133 -2.64 3.63 6.82
C VAL A 133 -2.15 2.54 7.74
N ARG A 134 -0.84 2.54 8.03
CA ARG A 134 -0.30 1.79 9.16
C ARG A 134 -0.14 2.74 10.33
N ASP A 135 -0.87 2.48 11.39
CA ASP A 135 -0.72 3.13 12.69
C ASP A 135 -0.23 2.10 13.71
N GLY A 136 1.00 2.26 14.18
CA GLY A 136 1.69 1.22 14.94
C GLY A 136 1.83 -0.09 14.15
N TYR A 137 1.12 -1.13 14.62
CA TYR A 137 1.13 -2.48 14.03
C TYR A 137 -0.13 -2.80 13.20
N GLU A 138 -1.15 -1.96 13.32
CA GLU A 138 -2.42 -2.13 12.62
C GLU A 138 -2.35 -1.46 11.24
N VAL A 139 -3.01 -2.08 10.26
CA VAL A 139 -3.13 -1.54 8.91
C VAL A 139 -4.60 -1.42 8.55
N LEU A 140 -5.06 -0.19 8.39
CA LEU A 140 -6.43 0.15 8.04
C LEU A 140 -6.50 0.61 6.59
N GLY A 141 -7.58 0.25 5.90
CA GLY A 141 -7.79 0.56 4.49
C GLY A 141 -9.14 1.21 4.24
N GLY A 142 -9.21 2.04 3.21
CA GLY A 142 -10.43 2.68 2.75
C GLY A 142 -10.43 2.89 1.25
N THR A 143 -11.62 2.84 0.67
CA THR A 143 -11.84 3.17 -0.74
C THR A 143 -12.98 4.18 -0.83
N ALA A 144 -12.82 5.18 -1.68
CA ALA A 144 -13.80 6.21 -1.94
C ALA A 144 -13.88 6.54 -3.44
N PRO A 145 -14.98 7.16 -3.90
CA PRO A 145 -15.04 7.75 -5.23
C PRO A 145 -13.91 8.77 -5.43
N GLY A 146 -13.24 8.69 -6.58
CA GLY A 146 -12.18 9.62 -6.98
C GLY A 146 -12.66 10.69 -7.97
N ASP A 147 -13.87 10.55 -8.50
CA ASP A 147 -14.56 11.52 -9.37
C ASP A 147 -15.21 12.68 -8.59
N ALA A 148 -15.50 12.46 -7.31
CA ALA A 148 -16.03 13.46 -6.40
C ALA A 148 -15.01 14.58 -6.05
N GLY A 149 -15.52 15.65 -5.45
CA GLY A 149 -14.67 16.70 -4.87
C GLY A 149 -13.88 16.19 -3.67
N ALA A 150 -12.74 16.83 -3.35
CA ALA A 150 -11.82 16.34 -2.32
C ALA A 150 -12.48 16.16 -0.94
N ASP A 151 -13.34 17.08 -0.51
CA ASP A 151 -14.04 16.96 0.78
C ASP A 151 -15.01 15.79 0.81
N GLU A 152 -15.75 15.53 -0.28
CA GLU A 152 -16.66 14.39 -0.39
C GLU A 152 -15.88 13.06 -0.37
N THR A 153 -14.76 12.98 -1.11
CA THR A 153 -13.87 11.81 -1.08
C THR A 153 -13.34 11.56 0.34
N LEU A 154 -12.89 12.60 1.05
CA LEU A 154 -12.38 12.49 2.41
C LEU A 154 -13.47 12.04 3.39
N ASP A 155 -14.69 12.58 3.28
CA ASP A 155 -15.82 12.15 4.10
C ASP A 155 -16.25 10.72 3.81
N ALA A 156 -16.17 10.28 2.56
CA ALA A 156 -16.38 8.87 2.20
C ALA A 156 -15.31 7.96 2.82
N LEU A 157 -14.04 8.37 2.80
CA LEU A 157 -12.96 7.62 3.46
C LEU A 157 -13.16 7.55 4.99
N ARG A 158 -13.67 8.61 5.63
CA ARG A 158 -14.01 8.59 7.07
C ARG A 158 -15.11 7.59 7.43
N ARG A 159 -15.94 7.19 6.47
CA ARG A 159 -16.99 6.17 6.66
C ARG A 159 -16.47 4.74 6.48
N THR A 160 -15.17 4.54 6.22
CA THR A 160 -14.53 3.22 6.21
C THR A 160 -13.80 2.95 7.52
N ALA A 161 -13.04 1.85 7.60
CA ALA A 161 -12.15 1.56 8.73
C ALA A 161 -11.13 2.70 9.01
N LEU A 162 -10.87 3.60 8.06
CA LEU A 162 -10.02 4.78 8.30
C LEU A 162 -10.66 5.80 9.26
N GLY A 163 -11.98 5.72 9.50
CA GLY A 163 -12.66 6.54 10.49
C GLY A 163 -12.22 6.27 11.93
N GLU A 164 -11.60 5.11 12.18
CA GLU A 164 -11.04 4.74 13.49
C GLU A 164 -9.69 5.41 13.77
N LEU A 165 -9.06 6.02 12.76
CA LEU A 165 -7.76 6.65 12.90
C LEU A 165 -7.81 7.90 13.79
N PRO A 166 -6.75 8.16 14.57
CA PRO A 166 -6.61 9.42 15.30
C PRO A 166 -6.63 10.64 14.37
N ALA A 167 -7.09 11.78 14.87
CA ALA A 167 -7.12 13.03 14.11
C ALA A 167 -5.75 13.41 13.50
N ALA A 168 -4.66 13.17 14.24
CA ALA A 168 -3.30 13.44 13.77
C ALA A 168 -2.91 12.61 12.52
N ALA A 169 -3.47 11.42 12.32
CA ALA A 169 -3.25 10.66 11.10
C ALA A 169 -3.94 11.32 9.89
N TRP A 170 -5.10 11.95 10.11
CA TRP A 170 -5.84 12.68 9.08
C TRP A 170 -5.12 13.94 8.58
N ASP A 171 -4.27 14.55 9.39
CA ASP A 171 -3.38 15.65 8.97
C ASP A 171 -2.37 15.20 7.90
N VAL A 172 -2.09 13.89 7.81
CA VAL A 172 -1.22 13.29 6.80
C VAL A 172 -2.02 12.77 5.62
N VAL A 173 -3.18 12.14 5.88
CA VAL A 173 -4.06 11.58 4.83
C VAL A 173 -4.63 12.70 3.95
N ARG A 174 -5.14 13.79 4.53
CA ARG A 174 -5.84 14.85 3.79
C ARG A 174 -4.97 15.47 2.69
N PRO A 175 -3.76 15.99 2.96
CA PRO A 175 -2.93 16.59 1.92
C PRO A 175 -2.56 15.59 0.82
N GLN A 176 -2.36 14.33 1.18
CA GLN A 176 -1.99 13.29 0.22
C GLN A 176 -3.15 12.96 -0.73
N VAL A 177 -4.37 12.85 -0.22
CA VAL A 177 -5.58 12.62 -1.05
C VAL A 177 -5.88 13.83 -1.93
N VAL A 178 -5.80 15.05 -1.39
CA VAL A 178 -6.01 16.29 -2.18
C VAL A 178 -5.02 16.35 -3.34
N GLY A 179 -3.72 16.16 -3.07
CA GLY A 179 -2.69 16.20 -4.12
C GLY A 179 -2.87 15.12 -5.20
N LEU A 180 -3.38 13.93 -4.84
CA LEU A 180 -3.71 12.88 -5.80
C LEU A 180 -4.90 13.23 -6.70
N LEU A 181 -5.89 13.93 -6.18
CA LEU A 181 -7.06 14.36 -6.95
C LEU A 181 -6.72 15.54 -7.87
N GLU A 182 -5.84 16.44 -7.42
CA GLU A 182 -5.33 17.55 -8.22
C GLU A 182 -4.45 17.06 -9.38
N SER A 183 -3.65 16.00 -9.18
CA SER A 183 -2.82 15.42 -10.25
C SER A 183 -3.64 14.81 -11.40
N ARG A 184 -4.95 14.61 -11.23
CA ARG A 184 -5.85 14.20 -12.31
C ARG A 184 -6.06 15.32 -13.36
N GLY A 185 -5.98 16.58 -12.96
CA GLY A 185 -6.25 17.72 -13.84
C GLY A 185 -5.09 18.14 -14.74
N THR A 186 -4.01 17.36 -14.80
CA THR A 186 -2.74 17.72 -15.49
C THR A 186 -2.41 16.86 -16.70
N ASP A 187 -3.34 16.06 -17.21
CA ASP A 187 -3.21 15.34 -18.49
C ASP A 187 -3.55 16.21 -19.71
#